data_AF-A0A9E6RBM7-F1
#
_entry.id   AF-A0A9E6RBM7-F1
#
_cell.length_a   1.000
_cell.length_b   1.000
_cell.length_c   1.000
_cell.angle_alpha   90.00
_cell.angle_beta   90.00
_cell.angle_gamma   90.00
#
_symmetry.space_group_name_H-M   'P 1'
#
loop_
_entity.id
_entity.type
_entity.pdbx_description
1 polymer ?
#
loop_
_entity_poly.entity_id
_entity_poly.type
_entity_poly.pdbx_seq_one_letter_code
_entity_poly.pdbx_strand_id
1 'polypeptide(L)'
;MSYRRISGADLAHGLKTASITPEQFAALYGVPAKRVDKWLTEKTEVPHAVALFVGLIADPLILEKALVITKYMVDPGAAPTADDAED
;
A
#
# COMPACT_ATOMS: atom_id res chain seq x y z
N MET A 1 15.25 -20.47 5.77
CA MET A 1 15.19 -18.99 5.70
C MET A 1 14.30 -18.51 6.83
N SER A 2 14.78 -17.63 7.70
CA SER A 2 13.93 -16.97 8.71
C SER A 2 13.27 -15.76 8.04
N TYR A 3 11.94 -15.78 7.91
CA TYR A 3 11.20 -14.65 7.34
C TYR A 3 11.12 -13.54 8.38
N ARG A 4 11.78 -12.41 8.12
CA ARG A 4 11.63 -11.22 8.97
C ARG A 4 10.25 -10.61 8.73
N ARG A 5 9.39 -10.68 9.74
CA ARG A 5 8.09 -10.01 9.78
C ARG A 5 8.30 -8.58 10.27
N ILE A 6 7.57 -7.63 9.69
CA ILE A 6 7.55 -6.27 10.21
C ILE A 6 6.54 -6.19 11.36
N SER A 7 6.83 -5.34 12.34
CA SER A 7 5.88 -5.02 13.41
C SER A 7 4.83 -4.01 12.94
N GLY A 8 3.77 -3.81 13.73
CA GLY A 8 2.84 -2.69 13.50
C GLY A 8 3.54 -1.32 13.53
N ALA A 9 4.59 -1.17 14.33
CA ALA A 9 5.41 0.04 14.38
C ALA A 9 6.20 0.26 13.09
N ASP A 10 6.77 -0.81 12.52
CA ASP A 10 7.46 -0.76 11.23
C ASP A 10 6.48 -0.42 10.09
N LEU A 11 5.26 -0.98 10.12
CA LEU A 11 4.20 -0.62 9.18
C LEU A 11 3.84 0.87 9.32
N ALA A 12 3.58 1.35 10.54
CA ALA A 12 3.26 2.76 10.79
C ALA A 12 4.36 3.70 10.29
N HIS A 13 5.63 3.33 10.49
CA HIS A 13 6.77 4.07 9.97
C HIS A 13 6.77 4.10 8.44
N GLY A 14 6.55 2.96 7.78
CA GLY A 14 6.46 2.87 6.33
C GLY A 14 5.37 3.75 5.73
N LEU A 15 4.16 3.74 6.31
CA LEU A 15 3.05 4.60 5.88
C LEU A 15 3.40 6.08 5.99
N LYS A 16 4.04 6.46 7.09
CA LYS A 16 4.50 7.84 7.32
C LYS A 16 5.56 8.26 6.31
N THR A 17 6.53 7.39 6.01
CA THR A 17 7.59 7.67 5.03
C THR A 17 7.02 7.83 3.63
N ALA A 18 6.06 6.99 3.25
CA ALA A 18 5.34 7.09 1.98
C ALA A 18 4.31 8.25 1.94
N SER A 19 4.11 8.98 3.05
CA SER A 19 3.12 10.06 3.17
C SER A 19 1.69 9.64 2.81
N ILE A 20 1.29 8.42 3.20
CA ILE A 20 -0.07 7.89 2.97
C ILE A 20 -0.80 7.54 4.26
N THR A 21 -2.13 7.59 4.23
CA THR A 21 -2.98 7.18 5.36
C THR A 21 -3.19 5.65 5.39
N PRO A 22 -3.60 5.08 6.54
CA PRO A 22 -4.03 3.68 6.61
C PRO A 22 -5.16 3.34 5.63
N GLU A 23 -6.11 4.24 5.36
CA GLU A 23 -7.16 3.99 4.36
C GLU A 23 -6.60 3.93 2.93
N GLN A 24 -5.69 4.84 2.57
CA GLN A 24 -5.04 4.82 1.26
C GLN A 24 -4.24 3.53 1.07
N PHE A 25 -3.51 3.10 2.11
CA PHE A 25 -2.82 1.83 2.10
C PHE A 25 -3.79 0.65 1.93
N ALA A 26 -4.91 0.66 2.65
CA ALA A 26 -5.93 -0.39 2.56
C ALA A 26 -6.47 -0.53 1.14
N ALA A 27 -6.73 0.60 0.47
CA ALA A 27 -7.16 0.64 -0.93
C ALA A 27 -6.07 0.11 -1.88
N LEU A 28 -4.84 0.59 -1.75
CA LEU A 28 -3.68 0.16 -2.55
C LEU A 28 -3.40 -1.34 -2.41
N TYR A 29 -3.49 -1.87 -1.18
CA TYR A 29 -3.18 -3.26 -0.87
C TYR A 29 -4.36 -4.21 -1.10
N GLY A 30 -5.58 -3.69 -1.26
CA GLY A 30 -6.78 -4.50 -1.48
C GLY A 30 -7.31 -5.20 -0.23
N VAL A 31 -7.32 -4.52 0.91
CA VAL A 31 -7.87 -5.05 2.18
C VAL A 31 -8.79 -4.04 2.88
N PRO A 32 -9.70 -4.48 3.75
CA PRO A 32 -10.50 -3.55 4.55
C PRO A 32 -9.63 -2.69 5.49
N ALA A 33 -9.93 -1.40 5.64
CA ALA A 33 -9.21 -0.50 6.55
C ALA A 33 -9.11 -1.04 7.99
N LYS A 34 -10.19 -1.64 8.50
CA LYS A 34 -10.23 -2.31 9.80
C LYS A 34 -9.15 -3.40 9.95
N ARG A 35 -8.72 -4.05 8.86
CA ARG A 35 -7.62 -5.03 8.90
C ARG A 35 -6.26 -4.34 9.08
N VAL A 36 -6.05 -3.19 8.45
CA VAL A 36 -4.86 -2.37 8.63
C VAL A 36 -4.77 -1.85 10.06
N ASP A 37 -5.88 -1.39 10.63
CA ASP A 37 -5.95 -0.95 12.02
C ASP A 37 -5.48 -2.04 12.99
N LYS A 38 -5.88 -3.30 12.74
CA LYS A 38 -5.42 -4.45 13.54
C LYS A 38 -3.93 -4.68 13.43
N TRP A 39 -3.33 -4.51 12.25
CA TRP A 39 -1.88 -4.62 12.08
C TRP A 39 -1.12 -3.51 12.81
N LEU A 40 -1.71 -2.32 12.89
CA LEU A 40 -1.11 -1.16 13.56
C LEU A 40 -1.24 -1.23 15.10
N THR A 41 -2.37 -1.73 15.59
CA THR A 41 -2.76 -1.60 17.02
C THR A 41 -2.76 -2.91 17.80
N GLU A 42 -3.04 -4.04 17.15
CA GLU A 42 -3.09 -5.34 17.81
C GLU A 42 -1.73 -6.05 17.70
N LYS A 43 -1.45 -6.99 18.61
CA LYS A 43 -0.33 -7.95 18.47
C LYS A 43 -0.62 -9.00 17.37
N THR A 44 -1.31 -8.58 16.32
CA THR A 44 -1.65 -9.42 15.18
C THR A 44 -0.47 -9.40 14.22
N GLU A 45 -0.14 -10.56 13.70
CA GLU A 45 0.98 -10.74 12.79
C GLU A 45 0.75 -9.96 11.48
N VAL A 46 1.72 -9.12 11.10
CA VAL A 46 1.70 -8.43 9.81
C VAL A 46 2.18 -9.40 8.72
N PRO A 47 1.39 -9.66 7.67
CA PRO A 47 1.79 -10.58 6.60
C PRO A 47 3.09 -10.17 5.91
N HIS A 48 3.89 -11.14 5.48
CA HIS A 48 5.16 -10.84 4.79
C HIS A 48 4.98 -9.99 3.52
N ALA A 49 3.90 -10.23 2.77
CA ALA A 49 3.58 -9.44 1.58
C ALA A 49 3.32 -7.95 1.89
N VAL A 50 2.89 -7.60 3.11
CA VAL A 50 2.77 -6.20 3.54
C VAL A 50 4.15 -5.55 3.66
N ALA A 51 5.13 -6.27 4.21
CA ALA A 51 6.51 -5.77 4.31
C ALA A 51 7.13 -5.49 2.93
N LEU A 52 6.94 -6.42 1.99
CA LEU A 52 7.37 -6.23 0.60
C LEU A 52 6.70 -4.98 0.00
N PHE A 53 5.37 -4.88 0.13
CA PHE A 53 4.61 -3.79 -0.46
C PHE A 53 5.00 -2.42 0.11
N VAL A 54 5.15 -2.31 1.44
CA VAL A 54 5.65 -1.10 2.12
C VAL A 54 7.03 -0.70 1.58
N GLY A 55 7.93 -1.66 1.37
CA GLY A 55 9.24 -1.39 0.79
C GLY A 55 9.18 -0.85 -0.64
N LEU A 56 8.23 -1.32 -1.45
CA LEU A 56 8.02 -0.84 -2.83
C LEU A 56 7.46 0.58 -2.86
N ILE A 57 6.40 0.85 -2.09
CA ILE A 57 5.74 2.17 -2.08
C ILE A 57 6.52 3.27 -1.34
N ALA A 58 7.61 2.90 -0.66
CA ALA A 58 8.54 3.89 -0.10
C ALA A 58 9.33 4.63 -1.20
N ASP A 59 9.40 4.09 -2.42
CA ASP A 59 9.87 4.79 -3.61
C ASP A 59 8.73 5.66 -4.17
N PRO A 60 8.88 7.01 -4.24
CA PRO A 60 7.85 7.90 -4.72
C PRO A 60 7.35 7.59 -6.15
N LEU A 61 8.24 7.16 -7.05
CA LEU A 61 7.87 6.84 -8.43
C LEU A 61 7.01 5.57 -8.51
N ILE A 62 7.27 4.63 -7.60
CA ILE A 62 6.46 3.40 -7.50
C ILE A 62 5.11 3.71 -6.86
N LEU A 63 5.08 4.56 -5.82
CA LEU A 63 3.84 5.00 -5.19
C LEU A 63 2.91 5.71 -6.17
N GLU A 64 3.44 6.65 -6.96
CA GLU A 64 2.67 7.36 -7.98
C GLU A 64 2.02 6.41 -8.98
N LYS A 65 2.82 5.48 -9.54
CA LYS A 65 2.31 4.44 -10.46
C LYS A 65 1.26 3.56 -9.79
N ALA A 66 1.47 3.17 -8.54
CA ALA A 66 0.51 2.35 -7.80
C ALA A 66 -0.81 3.10 -7.58
N LEU A 67 -0.77 4.37 -7.20
CA LEU A 67 -1.96 5.21 -7.03
C LEU A 67 -2.75 5.36 -8.34
N VAL A 68 -2.04 5.59 -9.46
CA VAL A 68 -2.63 5.65 -10.80
C VAL A 68 -3.34 4.34 -11.10
N ILE A 69 -2.65 3.19 -11.03
CA ILE A 69 -3.22 1.86 -11.28
C ILE A 69 -4.45 1.59 -10.39
N THR A 70 -4.35 1.86 -9.09
CA THR A 70 -5.41 1.57 -8.12
C THR A 70 -6.63 2.47 -8.29
N LYS A 71 -6.46 3.75 -8.69
CA LYS A 71 -7.59 4.65 -8.96
C LYS A 71 -8.58 4.03 -9.95
N TYR A 72 -8.09 3.32 -10.96
CA TYR A 72 -8.91 2.66 -11.98
C TYR A 72 -9.57 1.36 -11.50
N MET A 73 -9.00 0.70 -10.50
CA MET A 73 -9.60 -0.50 -9.92
C MET A 73 -10.78 -0.16 -9.00
N VAL A 74 -10.80 1.05 -8.43
CA VAL A 74 -11.88 1.56 -7.56
C VAL A 74 -12.95 2.29 -8.36
N ASP A 75 -12.58 2.93 -9.47
CA ASP A 75 -13.50 3.58 -10.42
C ASP A 75 -13.29 3.02 -11.86
N PRO A 76 -14.08 2.01 -12.27
CA PRO A 76 -13.91 1.36 -13.57
C PRO A 76 -14.20 2.27 -14.77
N GLY A 77 -14.77 3.47 -14.57
CA GLY A 77 -15.04 4.44 -15.62
C GLY A 77 -13.83 5.30 -16.03
N ALA A 78 -12.72 5.21 -15.31
CA ALA A 78 -11.57 6.13 -15.47
C ALA A 78 -10.34 5.52 -16.15
N ALA A 79 -10.40 4.28 -16.67
CA ALA A 79 -9.22 3.55 -17.16
C ALA A 79 -8.32 4.39 -18.10
N PRO A 80 -6.98 4.35 -17.94
CA PRO A 80 -6.07 5.08 -18.80
C PRO A 80 -6.10 4.41 -20.17
N THR A 81 -6.26 5.22 -21.21
CA THR A 81 -6.09 4.75 -22.57
C THR A 81 -4.60 4.63 -22.85
N ALA A 82 -4.21 3.78 -23.79
CA ALA A 82 -2.80 3.58 -24.15
C ALA A 82 -2.09 4.89 -24.57
N ASP A 83 -2.84 5.96 -24.87
CA ASP A 83 -2.34 7.30 -25.19
C ASP A 83 -1.85 8.10 -23.96
N ASP A 84 -2.25 7.76 -22.73
CA ASP A 84 -1.86 8.52 -21.52
C ASP A 84 -0.42 8.19 -21.03
N ALA A 85 0.28 7.30 -21.73
CA ALA A 85 1.64 6.83 -21.38
C ALA A 85 2.75 7.52 -22.20
N GLU A 86 2.41 8.40 -23.14
CA GLU A 86 3.33 9.13 -24.01
C GLU A 86 3.05 10.64 -24.01
N ASP A 87 3.22 11.31 -22.86
CA ASP A 87 3.42 12.78 -22.80
C ASP A 87 4.32 13.16 -21.61
#